data_AF-B9RVZ4-F1
#
_entry.id   AF-B9RVZ4-F1
#
_cell.length_a   1.000
_cell.length_b   1.000
_cell.length_c   1.000
_cell.angle_alpha   90.00
_cell.angle_beta   90.00
_cell.angle_gamma   90.00
#
_symmetry.space_group_name_H-M   'P 1'
#
loop_
_entity.id
_entity.type
_entity.pdbx_description
1 polymer ?
#
loop_
_entity_poly.entity_id
_entity_poly.type
_entity_poly.pdbx_seq_one_letter_code
_entity_poly.pdbx_strand_id
1 'polypeptide(L)'
;MEKKKKPLLGETSSGARSSNETGRTAAYNRRSDAITRGSRYQKAAALVDLAEDGVGLPEQILERSSFESAAKFYFIYIQFDFLWTINYFAIIVLNFLEKPLWCSNNHSGHSCTDREYFYLGQLPYLTSAESLIFEGITLFILVAHVFFPISYEGSLIFWKNPRTRFKVICLSILVADFLVYTLYLSHVAIDYLPVRIAPYIRVILFILYIRGLQKVMVILAGMLGTYLNILAVCLLFLVFSSWVAYIMFEDTQQGELVFTSYGKTLYEMFILFTTSNNPDVWIPAYKASRWYCLFFVLYVLLAVYFITSLILAAVYDSFKGQLAKQVSQADRIKKSMLVKAFNLIDEYNVGYVNKDQCFRLLGELNRFRTLPKILKEEFEYIFEELDDTRDFKEN
;
A
#
# COMPACT_ATOMS: atom_id res chain seq x y z
N MET A 1 5.32 7.20 -49.19
CA MET A 1 4.98 7.75 -47.85
C MET A 1 5.34 6.67 -46.85
N GLU A 2 6.21 6.79 -45.86
CA GLU A 2 6.61 7.94 -45.05
C GLU A 2 7.99 7.63 -44.41
N LYS A 3 8.76 8.69 -44.14
CA LYS A 3 10.17 8.67 -43.71
C LYS A 3 10.33 8.21 -42.25
N LYS A 4 11.26 7.28 -41.99
CA LYS A 4 11.91 7.11 -40.67
C LYS A 4 13.24 7.87 -40.66
N LYS A 5 13.31 8.99 -39.91
CA LYS A 5 14.55 9.70 -39.57
C LYS A 5 15.27 8.97 -38.43
N LYS A 6 16.54 8.60 -38.65
CA LYS A 6 17.53 8.33 -37.60
C LYS A 6 18.30 9.64 -37.32
N PRO A 7 18.64 9.99 -36.07
CA PRO A 7 19.54 11.09 -35.80
C PRO A 7 21.01 10.66 -35.92
N LEU A 8 21.81 11.66 -36.29
CA LEU A 8 23.18 11.60 -36.80
C LEU A 8 24.22 11.39 -35.69
N LEU A 9 25.24 10.61 -36.04
CA LEU A 9 26.55 10.53 -35.41
C LEU A 9 27.51 11.47 -36.16
N GLY A 10 28.37 12.15 -35.41
CA GLY A 10 29.49 12.97 -35.88
C GLY A 10 29.84 13.99 -34.79
N GLU A 11 31.07 14.26 -34.38
CA GLU A 11 32.40 13.81 -34.77
C GLU A 11 33.33 14.02 -33.56
N THR A 12 34.42 13.26 -33.54
CA THR A 12 35.56 13.38 -32.64
C THR A 12 36.52 14.49 -33.08
N SER A 13 37.07 15.29 -32.14
CA SER A 13 38.39 15.91 -32.31
C SER A 13 39.19 15.99 -31.00
N SER A 14 40.23 15.14 -30.92
CA SER A 14 41.58 15.35 -30.37
C SER A 14 41.83 16.31 -29.19
N GLY A 15 42.19 15.73 -28.04
CA GLY A 15 43.56 15.79 -27.49
C GLY A 15 44.05 17.06 -26.77
N ALA A 16 44.05 17.04 -25.44
CA ALA A 16 45.11 17.65 -24.63
C ALA A 16 45.23 16.92 -23.28
N ARG A 17 46.35 16.21 -23.07
CA ARG A 17 46.79 15.74 -21.76
C ARG A 17 47.24 16.96 -20.95
N SER A 18 46.57 17.23 -19.83
CA SER A 18 47.15 17.95 -18.70
C SER A 18 46.95 17.10 -17.46
N SER A 19 48.09 16.73 -16.88
CA SER A 19 48.26 15.96 -15.66
C SER A 19 47.97 16.80 -14.42
N ASN A 20 47.43 16.13 -13.40
CA ASN A 20 47.44 16.48 -11.98
C ASN A 20 46.66 17.72 -11.55
N GLU A 21 45.42 17.48 -11.12
CA GLU A 21 45.01 17.94 -9.78
C GLU A 21 44.20 16.84 -9.10
N THR A 22 44.88 16.14 -8.19
CA THR A 22 44.31 15.23 -7.20
C THR A 22 43.43 16.03 -6.24
N GLY A 23 42.17 16.20 -6.60
CA GLY A 23 41.10 16.65 -5.71
C GLY A 23 39.95 15.66 -5.76
N ARG A 24 40.04 14.58 -4.98
CA ARG A 24 38.91 13.68 -4.69
C ARG A 24 37.84 14.49 -3.95
N THR A 25 37.02 15.27 -4.66
CA THR A 25 35.72 15.68 -4.13
C THR A 25 34.85 14.42 -4.13
N ALA A 26 34.78 13.79 -2.97
CA ALA A 26 33.81 12.74 -2.65
C ALA A 26 32.39 13.32 -2.81
N ALA A 27 31.92 13.34 -4.04
CA ALA A 27 30.55 13.69 -4.40
C ALA A 27 29.69 12.46 -4.09
N TYR A 28 29.30 12.30 -2.83
CA TYR A 28 28.07 11.64 -2.34
C TYR A 28 28.10 11.74 -0.81
N ASN A 29 27.88 12.95 -0.26
CA ASN A 29 27.46 13.03 1.13
C ASN A 29 26.04 12.47 1.20
N ARG A 30 25.87 11.31 1.83
CA ARG A 30 24.55 10.69 2.02
C ARG A 30 23.60 11.73 2.62
N ARG A 31 22.36 11.81 2.13
CA ARG A 31 21.31 12.72 2.65
C ARG A 31 21.21 12.68 4.18
N SER A 32 21.47 11.51 4.77
CA SER A 32 21.54 11.28 6.22
C SER A 32 22.59 12.13 6.94
N ASP A 33 23.74 12.34 6.31
CA ASP A 33 24.90 12.98 6.94
C ASP A 33 24.73 14.50 6.89
N ALA A 34 24.10 15.01 5.83
CA ALA A 34 23.71 16.42 5.71
C ALA A 34 22.66 16.81 6.76
N ILE A 35 21.67 15.95 7.03
CA ILE A 35 20.62 16.23 8.02
C ILE A 35 21.15 16.16 9.45
N THR A 36 22.08 15.23 9.73
CA THR A 36 22.55 14.95 11.10
C THR A 36 23.77 15.73 11.53
N ARG A 37 24.62 16.17 10.59
CA ARG A 37 25.89 16.87 10.86
C ARG A 37 26.16 18.06 9.95
N GLY A 38 25.31 18.30 8.94
CA GLY A 38 25.52 19.35 7.96
C GLY A 38 25.26 20.76 8.49
N SER A 39 25.70 21.75 7.73
CA SER A 39 25.39 23.16 7.96
C SER A 39 23.88 23.43 7.85
N ARG A 40 23.40 24.58 8.33
CA ARG A 40 21.98 24.97 8.21
C ARG A 40 21.44 24.84 6.78
N TYR A 41 22.21 25.30 5.80
CA TYR A 41 21.87 25.20 4.37
C TYR A 41 21.84 23.75 3.87
N GLN A 42 22.76 22.89 4.32
CA GLN A 42 22.76 21.47 3.96
C GLN A 42 21.56 20.72 4.55
N LYS A 43 21.18 21.05 5.79
CA LYS A 43 19.98 20.51 6.44
C LYS A 43 18.71 20.94 5.70
N ALA A 44 18.61 22.22 5.37
CA ALA A 44 17.46 22.75 4.64
C ALA A 44 17.37 22.14 3.22
N ALA A 45 18.48 22.05 2.49
CA ALA A 45 18.53 21.39 1.17
C ALA A 45 18.07 19.93 1.25
N ALA A 46 18.50 19.18 2.26
CA ALA A 46 18.10 17.80 2.44
C ALA A 46 16.62 17.63 2.86
N LEU A 47 16.04 18.60 3.60
CA LEU A 47 14.61 18.62 3.92
C LEU A 47 13.76 18.95 2.69
N VAL A 48 14.19 19.88 1.84
CA VAL A 48 13.52 20.22 0.58
C VAL A 48 13.51 19.02 -0.37
N ASP A 49 14.66 18.38 -0.53
CA ASP A 49 14.81 17.17 -1.35
C ASP A 49 13.92 16.02 -0.84
N LEU A 50 13.82 15.84 0.48
CA LEU A 50 12.94 14.84 1.08
C LEU A 50 11.46 15.18 0.92
N ALA A 51 11.09 16.47 1.00
CA ALA A 51 9.74 16.93 0.78
C ALA A 51 9.29 16.70 -0.67
N GLU A 52 10.22 16.85 -1.62
CA GLU A 52 9.96 16.64 -3.03
C GLU A 52 9.88 15.16 -3.42
N ASP A 53 10.61 14.26 -2.74
CA ASP A 53 10.48 12.81 -2.92
C ASP A 53 9.14 12.25 -2.36
N GLY A 54 8.36 13.06 -1.63
CA GLY A 54 7.13 12.61 -0.97
C GLY A 54 7.36 11.62 0.18
N VAL A 55 8.63 11.34 0.53
CA VAL A 55 9.06 10.50 1.65
C VAL A 55 9.16 11.40 2.88
N GLY A 56 8.05 11.97 3.32
CA GLY A 56 8.09 12.89 4.44
C GLY A 56 8.63 12.25 5.73
N LEU A 57 9.46 12.99 6.47
CA LEU A 57 9.73 12.67 7.87
C LEU A 57 8.41 12.75 8.65
N PRO A 58 8.16 11.84 9.60
CA PRO A 58 7.02 11.97 10.49
C PRO A 58 7.06 13.33 11.18
N GLU A 59 5.94 14.04 11.17
CA GLU A 59 5.82 15.39 11.76
C GLU A 59 6.27 15.42 13.22
N GLN A 60 6.04 14.33 13.96
CA GLN A 60 6.46 14.16 15.36
C GLN A 60 7.99 14.17 15.55
N ILE A 61 8.77 13.71 14.57
CA ILE A 61 10.25 13.73 14.64
C ILE A 61 10.76 15.15 14.39
N LEU A 62 10.10 15.87 13.48
CA LEU A 62 10.48 17.22 13.08
C LEU A 62 10.22 18.29 14.16
N GLU A 63 9.41 18.01 15.18
CA GLU A 63 9.10 18.97 16.27
C GLU A 63 9.98 18.80 17.51
N ARG A 64 10.84 17.78 17.53
CA ARG A 64 11.60 17.42 18.72
C ARG A 64 12.89 18.22 18.85
N SER A 65 13.20 18.67 20.07
CA SER A 65 14.43 19.40 20.39
C SER A 65 15.71 18.59 20.12
N SER A 66 15.64 17.25 20.16
CA SER A 66 16.74 16.32 19.87
C SER A 66 16.64 15.70 18.47
N PHE A 67 16.29 16.50 17.46
CA PHE A 67 16.09 16.06 16.07
C PHE A 67 17.30 15.27 15.51
N GLU A 68 18.52 15.73 15.76
CA GLU A 68 19.74 15.16 15.17
C GLU A 68 20.00 13.70 15.58
N SER A 69 19.78 13.37 16.86
CA SER A 69 19.96 12.01 17.36
C SER A 69 18.86 11.07 16.86
N ALA A 70 17.61 11.54 16.82
CA ALA A 70 16.49 10.76 16.29
C ALA A 70 16.62 10.51 14.78
N ALA A 71 17.08 11.51 14.02
CA ALA A 71 17.33 11.40 12.60
C ALA A 71 18.41 10.35 12.28
N LYS A 72 19.48 10.25 13.08
CA LYS A 72 20.51 9.19 12.91
C LYS A 72 19.90 7.79 12.96
N PHE A 73 19.10 7.50 13.98
CA PHE A 73 18.44 6.20 14.12
C PHE A 73 17.42 5.95 13.00
N TYR A 74 16.69 6.97 12.57
CA TYR A 74 15.78 6.89 11.43
C TYR A 74 16.50 6.57 10.11
N PHE A 75 17.67 7.17 9.84
CA PHE A 75 18.45 6.84 8.65
C PHE A 75 19.05 5.44 8.70
N ILE A 76 19.49 4.98 9.88
CA ILE A 76 19.91 3.58 10.07
C ILE A 76 18.74 2.64 9.74
N TYR A 77 17.53 2.94 10.22
CA TYR A 77 16.33 2.16 9.90
C TYR A 77 16.08 2.08 8.40
N ILE A 78 16.15 3.21 7.68
CA ILE A 78 15.99 3.26 6.22
C ILE A 78 17.10 2.50 5.49
N GLN A 79 18.34 2.52 6.00
CA GLN A 79 19.43 1.76 5.37
C GLN A 79 19.14 0.25 5.36
N PHE A 80 18.40 -0.25 6.36
CA PHE A 80 17.94 -1.64 6.44
C PHE A 80 16.59 -1.90 5.74
N ASP A 81 16.01 -0.92 5.03
CA ASP A 81 14.70 -1.05 4.36
C ASP A 81 14.64 -2.24 3.38
N PHE A 82 15.75 -2.52 2.70
CA PHE A 82 15.87 -3.70 1.82
C PHE A 82 15.71 -5.02 2.59
N LEU A 83 16.34 -5.14 3.76
CA LEU A 83 16.25 -6.33 4.60
C LEU A 83 14.82 -6.51 5.12
N TRP A 84 14.20 -5.42 5.60
CA TRP A 84 12.82 -5.44 6.09
C TRP A 84 11.84 -5.84 4.98
N THR A 85 12.01 -5.28 3.79
CA THR A 85 11.18 -5.57 2.62
C THR A 85 11.28 -7.03 2.22
N ILE A 86 12.49 -7.58 2.12
CA ILE A 86 12.70 -9.02 1.85
C ILE A 86 12.01 -9.88 2.90
N ASN A 87 12.09 -9.52 4.18
CA ASN A 87 11.47 -10.30 5.24
C ASN A 87 9.94 -10.37 5.09
N TYR A 88 9.26 -9.28 4.71
CA TYR A 88 7.81 -9.32 4.49
C TYR A 88 7.43 -10.23 3.33
N PHE A 89 8.18 -10.19 2.24
CA PHE A 89 7.95 -11.09 1.12
C PHE A 89 8.24 -12.54 1.51
N ALA A 90 9.32 -12.80 2.25
CA ALA A 90 9.66 -14.13 2.75
C ALA A 90 8.55 -14.71 3.64
N ILE A 91 7.97 -13.89 4.52
CA ILE A 91 6.84 -14.28 5.39
C ILE A 91 5.61 -14.69 4.57
N ILE A 92 5.31 -13.99 3.47
CA ILE A 92 4.17 -14.34 2.60
C ILE A 92 4.48 -15.58 1.76
N VAL A 93 5.69 -15.70 1.22
CA VAL A 93 6.12 -16.87 0.47
C VAL A 93 6.08 -18.12 1.35
N LEU A 94 6.41 -18.00 2.64
CA LEU A 94 6.32 -19.10 3.60
C LEU A 94 4.91 -19.69 3.68
N ASN A 95 3.84 -18.88 3.57
CA ASN A 95 2.46 -19.40 3.54
C ASN A 95 2.20 -20.37 2.38
N PHE A 96 2.89 -20.19 1.24
CA PHE A 96 2.71 -21.06 0.05
C PHE A 96 3.55 -22.34 0.12
N LEU A 97 4.66 -22.30 0.86
CA LEU A 97 5.59 -23.43 0.98
C LEU A 97 5.29 -24.28 2.22
N GLU A 98 4.47 -23.79 3.15
CA GLU A 98 4.03 -24.54 4.33
C GLU A 98 3.03 -25.65 3.97
N LYS A 99 3.18 -26.81 4.61
CA LYS A 99 2.21 -27.90 4.47
C LYS A 99 0.87 -27.51 5.11
N PRO A 100 -0.26 -27.74 4.42
CA PRO A 100 -1.55 -27.42 4.99
C PRO A 100 -1.93 -28.41 6.09
N LEU A 101 -2.63 -27.93 7.12
CA LEU A 101 -2.95 -28.72 8.33
C LEU A 101 -3.81 -29.96 8.04
N TRP A 102 -4.70 -29.89 7.04
CA TRP A 102 -5.59 -31.01 6.68
C TRP A 102 -4.85 -32.24 6.14
N CYS A 103 -3.62 -32.04 5.65
CA CYS A 103 -2.77 -33.11 5.15
C CYS A 103 -1.82 -33.66 6.24
N SER A 104 -1.67 -32.95 7.36
CA SER A 104 -0.79 -33.35 8.48
C SER A 104 -1.42 -34.39 9.41
N ASN A 105 -2.74 -34.57 9.37
CA ASN A 105 -3.41 -35.57 10.21
C ASN A 105 -3.29 -36.95 9.56
N ASN A 106 -2.51 -37.83 10.19
CA ASN A 106 -2.21 -39.22 9.77
C ASN A 106 -3.43 -40.17 9.70
N HIS A 107 -4.66 -39.68 9.66
CA HIS A 107 -5.86 -40.53 9.65
C HIS A 107 -5.95 -41.46 8.43
N SER A 108 -5.27 -41.15 7.33
CA SER A 108 -5.32 -41.94 6.09
C SER A 108 -4.13 -42.88 5.87
N GLY A 109 -3.09 -42.86 6.71
CA GLY A 109 -1.87 -43.66 6.49
C GLY A 109 -1.04 -43.26 5.26
N HIS A 110 -1.50 -42.29 4.45
CA HIS A 110 -0.76 -41.71 3.33
C HIS A 110 0.11 -40.54 3.81
N SER A 111 1.36 -40.51 3.34
CA SER A 111 2.26 -39.39 3.60
C SER A 111 1.73 -38.10 2.97
N CYS A 112 1.92 -36.95 3.64
CA CYS A 112 1.54 -35.62 3.16
C CYS A 112 2.38 -35.09 1.97
N THR A 113 2.88 -36.00 1.15
CA THR A 113 3.60 -35.76 -0.11
C THR A 113 2.94 -36.47 -1.28
N ASP A 114 1.95 -37.34 -1.00
CA ASP A 114 1.20 -38.07 -2.00
C ASP A 114 0.17 -37.16 -2.67
N ARG A 115 0.48 -36.76 -3.90
CA ARG A 115 -0.33 -35.84 -4.72
C ARG A 115 -1.50 -36.53 -5.42
N GLU A 116 -1.55 -37.85 -5.43
CA GLU A 116 -2.67 -38.60 -5.99
C GLU A 116 -3.82 -38.66 -4.99
N TYR A 117 -3.49 -38.76 -3.70
CA TYR A 117 -4.48 -38.78 -2.63
C TYR A 117 -4.91 -37.37 -2.18
N PHE A 118 -3.96 -36.45 -2.04
CA PHE A 118 -4.25 -35.09 -1.57
C PHE A 118 -4.15 -34.06 -2.71
N TYR A 119 -5.13 -33.15 -2.78
CA TYR A 119 -5.16 -32.03 -3.74
C TYR A 119 -4.10 -30.95 -3.44
N LEU A 120 -2.83 -31.30 -3.63
CA LEU A 120 -1.66 -30.47 -3.36
C LEU A 120 -1.25 -29.67 -4.61
N GLY A 121 -0.81 -28.42 -4.39
CA GLY A 121 -0.24 -27.56 -5.42
C GLY A 121 1.07 -28.12 -6.00
N GLN A 122 1.52 -27.53 -7.11
CA GLN A 122 2.76 -27.95 -7.80
C GLN A 122 4.05 -27.41 -7.14
N LEU A 123 3.93 -26.53 -6.15
CA LEU A 123 5.08 -25.96 -5.45
C LEU A 123 5.69 -26.96 -4.44
N PRO A 124 7.00 -26.90 -4.21
CA PRO A 124 7.64 -27.73 -3.19
C PRO A 124 7.19 -27.30 -1.79
N TYR A 125 6.81 -28.26 -0.96
CA TYR A 125 6.45 -28.04 0.44
C TYR A 125 7.63 -28.29 1.36
N LEU A 126 7.85 -27.38 2.32
CA LEU A 126 8.87 -27.53 3.36
C LEU A 126 8.50 -28.66 4.33
N THR A 127 9.50 -29.28 4.93
CA THR A 127 9.30 -30.15 6.09
C THR A 127 8.89 -29.34 7.32
N SER A 128 8.30 -29.99 8.33
CA SER A 128 7.86 -29.31 9.55
C SER A 128 9.02 -28.63 10.30
N ALA A 129 10.21 -29.24 10.28
CA ALA A 129 11.42 -28.69 10.89
C ALA A 129 11.97 -27.48 10.10
N GLU A 130 12.06 -27.58 8.78
CA GLU A 130 12.50 -26.46 7.94
C GLU A 130 11.55 -25.27 8.05
N SER A 131 10.23 -25.51 8.02
CA SER A 131 9.21 -24.48 8.21
C SER A 131 9.38 -23.76 9.55
N LEU A 132 9.65 -24.50 10.63
CA LEU A 132 9.88 -23.91 11.96
C LEU A 132 11.14 -23.04 11.99
N ILE A 133 12.22 -23.46 11.33
CA ILE A 133 13.46 -22.69 11.25
C ILE A 133 13.23 -21.37 10.48
N PHE A 134 12.61 -21.44 9.30
CA PHE A 134 12.33 -20.23 8.51
C PHE A 134 11.34 -19.30 9.21
N GLU A 135 10.32 -19.83 9.87
CA GLU A 135 9.39 -19.05 10.68
C GLU A 135 10.12 -18.36 11.85
N GLY A 136 10.98 -19.08 12.56
CA GLY A 136 11.76 -18.51 13.67
C GLY A 136 12.70 -17.39 13.22
N ILE A 137 13.40 -17.56 12.10
CA ILE A 137 14.29 -16.53 11.52
C ILE A 137 13.49 -15.30 11.11
N THR A 138 12.41 -15.48 10.35
CA THR A 138 11.59 -14.36 9.87
C THR A 138 10.88 -13.63 11.00
N LEU A 139 10.44 -14.36 12.03
CA LEU A 139 9.86 -13.80 13.26
C LEU A 139 10.89 -12.99 14.05
N PHE A 140 12.13 -13.47 14.19
CA PHE A 140 13.19 -12.72 14.86
C PHE A 140 13.48 -11.38 14.16
N ILE A 141 13.61 -11.41 12.82
CA ILE A 141 13.80 -10.19 12.01
C ILE A 141 12.59 -9.27 12.15
N LEU A 142 11.37 -9.81 12.19
CA LEU A 142 10.13 -9.05 12.36
C LEU A 142 10.03 -8.40 13.74
N VAL A 143 10.41 -9.09 14.81
CA VAL A 143 10.49 -8.55 16.17
C VAL A 143 11.45 -7.37 16.20
N ALA A 144 12.66 -7.54 15.67
CA ALA A 144 13.64 -6.45 15.57
C ALA A 144 13.05 -5.25 14.81
N HIS A 145 12.37 -5.50 13.69
CA HIS A 145 11.73 -4.46 12.89
C HIS A 145 10.61 -3.70 13.63
N VAL A 146 9.72 -4.41 14.36
CA VAL A 146 8.60 -3.80 15.10
C VAL A 146 9.08 -2.90 16.23
N PHE A 147 10.14 -3.30 16.93
CA PHE A 147 10.64 -2.59 18.09
C PHE A 147 11.71 -1.54 17.75
N PHE A 148 12.34 -1.58 16.56
CA PHE A 148 13.31 -0.58 16.12
C PHE A 148 12.80 0.88 16.18
N PRO A 149 11.53 1.19 15.81
CA PRO A 149 10.97 2.53 15.92
C PRO A 149 10.97 3.13 17.32
N ILE A 150 11.00 2.30 18.38
CA ILE A 150 11.11 2.81 19.76
C ILE A 150 12.37 3.67 19.94
N SER A 151 13.46 3.34 19.24
CA SER A 151 14.75 4.05 19.31
C SER A 151 14.69 5.48 18.77
N TYR A 152 13.87 5.75 17.74
CA TYR A 152 13.78 7.09 17.13
C TYR A 152 12.50 7.87 17.49
N GLU A 153 11.36 7.18 17.69
CA GLU A 153 10.09 7.82 18.10
C GLU A 153 10.03 8.07 19.62
N GLY A 154 10.58 7.14 20.41
CA GLY A 154 10.44 7.11 21.86
C GLY A 154 9.22 6.33 22.34
N SER A 155 9.35 5.69 23.51
CA SER A 155 8.38 4.71 24.04
C SER A 155 6.96 5.26 24.19
N LEU A 156 6.80 6.46 24.80
CA LEU A 156 5.47 7.01 25.08
C LEU A 156 4.67 7.32 23.80
N ILE A 157 5.35 7.80 22.75
CA ILE A 157 4.72 8.10 21.46
C ILE A 157 4.40 6.81 20.72
N PHE A 158 5.33 5.85 20.73
CA PHE A 158 5.17 4.52 20.13
C PHE A 158 3.90 3.81 20.64
N TRP A 159 3.70 3.77 21.97
CA TRP A 159 2.54 3.11 22.58
C TRP A 159 1.23 3.90 22.45
N LYS A 160 1.29 5.21 22.20
CA LYS A 160 0.09 6.03 21.97
C LYS A 160 -0.50 5.81 20.57
N ASN A 161 0.33 5.48 19.58
CA ASN A 161 -0.12 5.30 18.20
C ASN A 161 -0.94 3.99 18.04
N PRO A 162 -2.23 4.06 17.64
CA PRO A 162 -3.09 2.88 17.52
C PRO A 162 -2.59 1.90 16.45
N ARG A 163 -1.96 2.37 15.37
CA ARG A 163 -1.43 1.50 14.30
C ARG A 163 -0.27 0.65 14.80
N THR A 164 0.62 1.25 15.57
CA THR A 164 1.77 0.59 16.17
C THR A 164 1.33 -0.44 17.20
N ARG A 165 0.37 -0.08 18.06
CA ARG A 165 -0.28 -1.03 18.98
C ARG A 165 -0.87 -2.24 18.26
N PHE A 166 -1.57 -2.01 17.14
CA PHE A 166 -2.15 -3.10 16.35
C PHE A 166 -1.05 -4.04 15.79
N LYS A 167 0.07 -3.50 15.29
CA LYS A 167 1.22 -4.29 14.85
C LYS A 167 1.80 -5.16 15.98
N VAL A 168 1.92 -4.61 17.18
CA VAL A 168 2.41 -5.34 18.36
C VAL A 168 1.43 -6.45 18.78
N ILE A 169 0.12 -6.21 18.72
CA ILE A 169 -0.90 -7.23 18.99
C ILE A 169 -0.78 -8.37 17.97
N CYS A 170 -0.74 -8.07 16.66
CA CYS A 170 -0.53 -9.08 15.63
C CYS A 170 0.78 -9.86 15.83
N LEU A 171 1.87 -9.19 16.19
CA LEU A 171 3.15 -9.83 16.50
C LEU A 171 3.02 -10.79 17.70
N SER A 172 2.35 -10.38 18.77
CA SER A 172 2.16 -11.23 19.95
C SER A 172 1.37 -12.50 19.64
N ILE A 173 0.35 -12.41 18.79
CA ILE A 173 -0.42 -13.57 18.31
C ILE A 173 0.48 -14.50 17.49
N LEU A 174 1.34 -13.95 16.62
CA LEU A 174 2.27 -14.75 15.80
C LEU A 174 3.33 -15.46 16.65
N VAL A 175 3.86 -14.80 17.70
CA VAL A 175 4.78 -15.43 18.66
C VAL A 175 4.08 -16.56 19.42
N ALA A 176 2.83 -16.36 19.86
CA ALA A 176 2.05 -17.38 20.53
C ALA A 176 1.79 -18.60 19.62
N ASP A 177 1.40 -18.38 18.36
CA ASP A 177 1.20 -19.44 17.36
C ASP A 177 2.49 -20.24 17.12
N PHE A 178 3.63 -19.56 16.98
CA PHE A 178 4.95 -20.20 16.84
C PHE A 178 5.32 -21.06 18.06
N LEU A 179 5.08 -20.57 19.28
CA LEU A 179 5.34 -21.32 20.51
C LEU A 179 4.43 -22.55 20.60
N VAL A 180 3.14 -22.40 20.30
CA VAL A 180 2.17 -23.51 20.27
C VAL A 180 2.58 -24.56 19.23
N TYR A 181 3.01 -24.14 18.03
CA TYR A 181 3.47 -25.06 16.98
C TYR A 181 4.76 -25.80 17.38
N THR A 182 5.68 -25.12 18.07
CA THR A 182 6.89 -25.75 18.63
C THR A 182 6.55 -26.80 19.68
N LEU A 183 5.60 -26.49 20.58
CA LEU A 183 5.14 -27.43 21.61
C LEU A 183 4.45 -28.65 21.00
N TYR A 184 3.64 -28.45 19.96
CA TYR A 184 3.03 -29.53 19.18
C TYR A 184 4.08 -30.46 18.56
N LEU A 185 5.11 -29.90 17.91
CA LEU A 185 6.16 -30.72 17.29
C LEU A 185 7.01 -31.46 18.33
N SER A 186 7.19 -30.88 19.52
CA SER A 186 7.94 -31.51 20.61
C SER A 186 7.21 -32.67 21.31
N HIS A 187 5.91 -32.88 21.04
CA HIS A 187 5.05 -33.90 21.67
C HIS A 187 5.01 -33.84 23.21
N VAL A 188 5.37 -32.71 23.82
CA VAL A 188 5.45 -32.58 25.29
C VAL A 188 4.10 -32.22 25.91
N ALA A 189 3.25 -31.44 25.22
CA ALA A 189 2.05 -30.84 25.83
C ALA A 189 0.81 -30.75 24.94
N ILE A 190 0.92 -30.89 23.61
CA ILE A 190 -0.19 -30.68 22.67
C ILE A 190 -0.15 -31.76 21.60
N ASP A 191 -1.14 -32.65 21.59
CA ASP A 191 -1.25 -33.74 20.61
C ASP A 191 -2.07 -33.37 19.37
N TYR A 192 -2.81 -32.24 19.42
CA TYR A 192 -3.68 -31.80 18.34
C TYR A 192 -3.65 -30.29 18.15
N LEU A 193 -3.41 -29.85 16.90
CA LEU A 193 -3.46 -28.44 16.50
C LEU A 193 -4.70 -28.20 15.61
N PRO A 194 -5.79 -27.62 16.15
CA PRO A 194 -7.04 -27.46 15.40
C PRO A 194 -6.93 -26.46 14.25
N VAL A 195 -6.27 -25.33 14.49
CA VAL A 195 -6.21 -24.19 13.56
C VAL A 195 -4.86 -23.49 13.73
N ARG A 196 -4.21 -23.17 12.61
CA ARG A 196 -3.03 -22.29 12.58
C ARG A 196 -3.45 -20.91 12.09
N ILE A 197 -3.32 -19.91 12.95
CA ILE A 197 -3.78 -18.55 12.68
C ILE A 197 -2.66 -17.73 12.02
N ALA A 198 -1.39 -18.17 12.15
CA ALA A 198 -0.22 -17.50 11.59
C ALA A 198 -0.37 -17.06 10.12
N PRO A 199 -0.84 -17.88 9.16
CA PRO A 199 -0.93 -17.47 7.76
C PRO A 199 -1.76 -16.21 7.52
N TYR A 200 -2.88 -16.04 8.24
CA TYR A 200 -3.76 -14.88 8.13
C TYR A 200 -3.12 -13.63 8.72
N ILE A 201 -2.49 -13.75 9.89
CA ILE A 201 -1.81 -12.64 10.56
C ILE A 201 -0.62 -12.14 9.73
N ARG A 202 0.10 -13.05 9.06
CA ARG A 202 1.19 -12.71 8.13
C ARG A 202 0.70 -11.83 6.97
N VAL A 203 -0.46 -12.13 6.38
CA VAL A 203 -1.08 -11.29 5.34
C VAL A 203 -1.48 -9.92 5.90
N ILE A 204 -2.09 -9.89 7.08
CA ILE A 204 -2.46 -8.62 7.74
C ILE A 204 -1.22 -7.76 7.99
N LEU A 205 -0.15 -8.35 8.55
CA LEU A 205 1.10 -7.66 8.80
C LEU A 205 1.72 -7.11 7.51
N PHE A 206 1.74 -7.89 6.43
CA PHE A 206 2.23 -7.44 5.11
C PHE A 206 1.51 -6.17 4.63
N ILE A 207 0.18 -6.15 4.71
CA ILE A 207 -0.65 -4.97 4.37
C ILE A 207 -0.29 -3.78 5.27
N LEU A 208 -0.07 -4.02 6.57
CA LEU A 208 0.29 -2.99 7.56
C LEU A 208 1.72 -2.46 7.44
N TYR A 209 2.61 -3.09 6.67
CA TYR A 209 3.98 -2.60 6.46
C TYR A 209 4.12 -1.80 5.17
N ILE A 210 3.45 -2.19 4.10
CA ILE A 210 3.52 -1.47 2.84
C ILE A 210 2.67 -0.20 2.92
N ARG A 211 3.31 0.98 2.89
CA ARG A 211 2.64 2.29 2.97
C ARG A 211 1.60 2.48 1.86
N GLY A 212 1.87 1.97 0.65
CA GLY A 212 0.93 2.00 -0.47
C GLY A 212 -0.37 1.26 -0.15
N LEU A 213 -0.26 0.02 0.37
CA LEU A 213 -1.42 -0.78 0.77
C LEU A 213 -2.18 -0.15 1.94
N GLN A 214 -1.48 0.42 2.91
CA GLN A 214 -2.13 1.15 4.01
C GLN A 214 -2.99 2.31 3.49
N LYS A 215 -2.46 3.11 2.54
CA LYS A 215 -3.22 4.21 1.93
C LYS A 215 -4.48 3.69 1.24
N VAL A 216 -4.36 2.59 0.48
CA VAL A 216 -5.51 1.94 -0.17
C VAL A 216 -6.52 1.45 0.85
N MET A 217 -6.09 0.81 1.96
CA MET A 217 -6.98 0.37 3.03
C MET A 217 -7.70 1.52 3.73
N VAL A 218 -7.02 2.65 3.95
CA VAL A 218 -7.65 3.85 4.52
C VAL A 218 -8.69 4.44 3.56
N ILE A 219 -8.40 4.47 2.26
CA ILE A 219 -9.36 4.89 1.23
C ILE A 219 -10.59 3.95 1.24
N LEU A 220 -10.36 2.63 1.25
CA LEU A 220 -11.42 1.62 1.27
C LEU A 220 -12.29 1.72 2.53
N ALA A 221 -11.68 1.90 3.70
CA ALA A 221 -12.40 2.10 4.95
C ALA A 221 -13.20 3.42 4.93
N GLY A 222 -12.65 4.48 4.34
CA GLY A 222 -13.31 5.77 4.21
C GLY A 222 -14.52 5.76 3.27
N MET A 223 -14.53 4.89 2.26
CA MET A 223 -15.65 4.74 1.31
C MET A 223 -16.67 3.67 1.73
N LEU A 224 -16.35 2.85 2.74
CA LEU A 224 -17.19 1.75 3.20
C LEU A 224 -18.60 2.19 3.60
N GLY A 225 -18.74 3.34 4.26
CA GLY A 225 -20.04 3.88 4.66
C GLY A 225 -20.97 4.14 3.46
N THR A 226 -20.47 4.86 2.45
CA THR A 226 -21.22 5.12 1.21
C THR A 226 -21.53 3.81 0.47
N TYR A 227 -20.57 2.89 0.41
CA TYR A 227 -20.74 1.59 -0.21
C TYR A 227 -21.87 0.77 0.44
N LEU A 228 -21.94 0.73 1.78
CA LEU A 228 -23.00 0.02 2.50
C LEU A 228 -24.39 0.60 2.21
N ASN A 229 -24.52 1.92 2.08
CA ASN A 229 -25.79 2.56 1.72
C ASN A 229 -26.27 2.17 0.33
N ILE A 230 -25.38 2.16 -0.67
CA ILE A 230 -25.72 1.74 -2.03
C ILE A 230 -26.03 0.24 -2.06
N LEU A 231 -25.22 -0.56 -1.37
CA LEU A 231 -25.44 -2.00 -1.23
C LEU A 231 -26.83 -2.29 -0.67
N ALA A 232 -27.31 -1.51 0.30
CA ALA A 232 -28.67 -1.66 0.84
C ALA A 232 -29.75 -1.43 -0.23
N VAL A 233 -29.58 -0.43 -1.11
CA VAL A 233 -30.50 -0.20 -2.25
C VAL A 233 -30.45 -1.37 -3.23
N CYS A 234 -29.26 -1.90 -3.53
CA CYS A 234 -29.11 -3.07 -4.41
C CYS A 234 -29.76 -4.32 -3.82
N LEU A 235 -29.57 -4.57 -2.53
CA LEU A 235 -30.20 -5.68 -1.82
C LEU A 235 -31.72 -5.53 -1.80
N LEU A 236 -32.24 -4.30 -1.60
CA LEU A 236 -33.67 -4.02 -1.68
C LEU A 236 -34.23 -4.33 -3.08
N PHE A 237 -33.56 -3.87 -4.13
CA PHE A 237 -33.93 -4.19 -5.51
C PHE A 237 -33.94 -5.70 -5.74
N LEU A 238 -32.92 -6.41 -5.26
CA LEU A 238 -32.79 -7.85 -5.44
C LEU A 238 -33.86 -8.64 -4.70
N VAL A 239 -34.13 -8.31 -3.44
CA VAL A 239 -35.20 -8.90 -2.62
C VAL A 239 -36.56 -8.66 -3.27
N PHE A 240 -36.84 -7.42 -3.69
CA PHE A 240 -38.11 -7.05 -4.31
C PHE A 240 -38.32 -7.75 -5.66
N SER A 241 -37.33 -7.69 -6.55
CA SER A 241 -37.42 -8.34 -7.87
C SER A 241 -37.51 -9.86 -7.78
N SER A 242 -36.82 -10.48 -6.82
CA SER A 242 -36.91 -11.92 -6.55
C SER A 242 -38.28 -12.32 -6.02
N TRP A 243 -38.90 -11.47 -5.21
CA TRP A 243 -40.26 -11.71 -4.71
C TRP A 243 -41.29 -11.64 -5.83
N VAL A 244 -41.17 -10.64 -6.71
CA VAL A 244 -42.00 -10.54 -7.93
C VAL A 244 -41.79 -11.74 -8.84
N ALA A 245 -40.53 -12.15 -9.09
CA ALA A 245 -40.23 -13.34 -9.88
C ALA A 245 -40.87 -14.60 -9.29
N TYR A 246 -40.76 -14.79 -7.97
CA TYR A 246 -41.29 -15.96 -7.29
C TYR A 246 -42.81 -16.07 -7.46
N ILE A 247 -43.55 -14.99 -7.19
CA ILE A 247 -45.02 -14.97 -7.34
C ILE A 247 -45.43 -15.12 -8.81
N MET A 248 -44.71 -14.48 -9.72
CA MET A 248 -45.04 -14.51 -11.16
C MET A 248 -44.89 -15.91 -11.77
N PHE A 249 -43.99 -16.74 -11.24
CA PHE A 249 -43.65 -18.05 -11.79
C PHE A 249 -44.06 -19.22 -10.89
N GLU A 250 -44.76 -18.99 -9.77
CA GLU A 250 -45.15 -20.01 -8.78
C GLU A 250 -45.83 -21.22 -9.43
N ASP A 251 -46.87 -20.98 -10.24
CA ASP A 251 -47.66 -22.02 -10.92
C ASP A 251 -47.15 -22.40 -12.32
N THR A 252 -45.85 -22.17 -12.61
CA THR A 252 -45.26 -22.46 -13.93
C THR A 252 -44.15 -23.51 -13.84
N GLN A 253 -43.78 -24.12 -14.98
CA GLN A 253 -42.64 -25.05 -15.06
C GLN A 253 -41.33 -24.42 -14.55
N GLN A 254 -41.21 -23.09 -14.60
CA GLN A 254 -40.10 -22.34 -14.03
C GLN A 254 -40.10 -22.40 -12.49
N GLY A 255 -41.28 -22.29 -11.86
CA GLY A 255 -41.50 -22.45 -10.42
C GLY A 255 -41.09 -23.83 -9.91
N GLU A 256 -41.42 -24.88 -10.67
CA GLU A 256 -41.09 -26.25 -10.28
C GLU A 256 -39.61 -26.63 -10.42
N LEU A 257 -38.91 -26.08 -11.42
CA LEU A 257 -37.53 -26.46 -11.72
C LEU A 257 -36.50 -25.53 -11.06
N VAL A 258 -36.73 -24.22 -11.15
CA VAL A 258 -35.72 -23.18 -10.84
C VAL A 258 -36.14 -22.36 -9.62
N PHE A 259 -37.40 -21.93 -9.56
CA PHE A 259 -37.92 -21.03 -8.51
C PHE A 259 -38.73 -21.78 -7.43
N THR A 260 -38.21 -22.92 -6.98
CA THR A 260 -38.90 -23.85 -6.06
C THR A 260 -39.21 -23.26 -4.69
N SER A 261 -38.46 -22.25 -4.27
CA SER A 261 -38.68 -21.49 -3.04
C SER A 261 -38.21 -20.06 -3.24
N TYR A 262 -38.69 -19.15 -2.38
CA TYR A 262 -38.23 -17.77 -2.41
C TYR A 262 -36.70 -17.65 -2.25
N GLY A 263 -36.09 -18.44 -1.36
CA GLY A 263 -34.64 -18.44 -1.16
C GLY A 263 -33.86 -18.92 -2.39
N LYS A 264 -34.36 -19.94 -3.10
CA LYS A 264 -33.75 -20.40 -4.36
C LYS A 264 -33.92 -19.37 -5.46
N THR A 265 -35.10 -18.74 -5.55
CA THR A 265 -35.37 -17.65 -6.50
C THR A 265 -34.43 -16.46 -6.27
N LEU A 266 -34.25 -16.04 -5.01
CA LEU A 266 -33.32 -14.98 -4.62
C LEU A 266 -31.88 -15.29 -5.09
N TYR A 267 -31.43 -16.53 -4.90
CA TYR A 267 -30.10 -16.98 -5.32
C TYR A 267 -29.94 -16.95 -6.85
N GLU A 268 -30.91 -17.50 -7.58
CA GLU A 268 -30.89 -17.51 -9.05
C GLU A 268 -30.98 -16.11 -9.65
N MET A 269 -31.73 -15.21 -9.01
CA MET A 269 -31.80 -13.79 -9.39
C MET A 269 -30.53 -13.03 -9.06
N PHE A 270 -29.84 -13.37 -7.97
CA PHE A 270 -28.51 -12.85 -7.67
C PHE A 270 -27.47 -13.28 -8.70
N ILE A 271 -27.49 -14.53 -9.16
CA ILE A 271 -26.59 -14.96 -10.25
C ILE A 271 -26.98 -14.27 -11.57
N LEU A 272 -28.27 -14.03 -11.81
CA LEU A 272 -28.70 -13.29 -12.99
C LEU A 272 -28.30 -11.81 -12.92
N PHE A 273 -28.23 -11.22 -11.72
CA PHE A 273 -27.70 -9.87 -11.51
C PHE A 273 -26.26 -9.75 -12.01
N THR A 274 -25.45 -10.81 -11.87
CA THR A 274 -24.08 -10.88 -12.42
C THR A 274 -24.03 -11.44 -13.84
N THR A 275 -25.19 -11.71 -14.46
CA THR A 275 -25.37 -12.28 -15.81
C THR A 275 -24.69 -13.64 -16.03
N SER A 276 -24.30 -14.33 -14.97
CA SER A 276 -23.50 -15.56 -15.10
C SER A 276 -24.31 -16.78 -15.53
N ASN A 277 -25.62 -16.79 -15.26
CA ASN A 277 -26.57 -17.84 -15.65
C ASN A 277 -27.51 -17.38 -16.79
N ASN A 278 -27.16 -16.34 -17.55
CA ASN A 278 -27.93 -15.90 -18.72
C ASN A 278 -27.40 -16.63 -19.99
N PRO A 279 -28.23 -17.31 -20.80
CA PRO A 279 -29.70 -17.37 -20.76
C PRO A 279 -30.31 -18.50 -19.91
N ASP A 280 -29.49 -19.42 -19.39
CA ASP A 280 -29.91 -20.70 -18.81
C ASP A 280 -31.04 -20.61 -17.79
N VAL A 281 -31.01 -19.60 -16.91
CA VAL A 281 -31.97 -19.44 -15.81
C VAL A 281 -33.41 -19.26 -16.29
N TRP A 282 -33.65 -18.65 -17.45
CA TRP A 282 -35.00 -18.31 -17.93
C TRP A 282 -35.46 -19.11 -19.15
N ILE A 283 -34.65 -20.08 -19.60
CA ILE A 283 -35.02 -20.99 -20.70
C ILE A 283 -36.33 -21.74 -20.41
N PRO A 284 -36.56 -22.33 -19.21
CA PRO A 284 -37.81 -23.06 -18.96
C PRO A 284 -39.04 -22.14 -19.06
N ALA A 285 -38.98 -20.95 -18.47
CA ALA A 285 -40.02 -19.92 -18.63
C ALA A 285 -40.24 -19.54 -20.11
N TYR A 286 -39.17 -19.31 -20.87
CA TYR A 286 -39.29 -18.93 -22.28
C TYR A 286 -39.88 -20.03 -23.17
N LYS A 287 -39.58 -21.30 -22.85
CA LYS A 287 -40.19 -22.46 -23.51
C LYS A 287 -41.70 -22.54 -23.23
N ALA A 288 -42.15 -22.15 -22.04
CA ALA A 288 -43.57 -22.10 -21.68
C ALA A 288 -44.30 -20.96 -22.39
N SER A 289 -43.72 -19.74 -22.40
CA SER A 289 -44.26 -18.61 -23.16
C SER A 289 -43.18 -17.60 -23.51
N ARG A 290 -43.21 -17.12 -24.76
CA ARG A 290 -42.26 -16.09 -25.23
C ARG A 290 -42.37 -14.79 -24.45
N TRP A 291 -43.55 -14.46 -23.93
CA TRP A 291 -43.79 -13.22 -23.19
C TRP A 291 -43.03 -13.15 -21.87
N TYR A 292 -42.70 -14.29 -21.28
CA TYR A 292 -41.95 -14.34 -20.02
C TYR A 292 -40.51 -13.80 -20.16
N CYS A 293 -39.94 -13.76 -21.37
CA CYS A 293 -38.62 -13.15 -21.55
C CYS A 293 -38.61 -11.65 -21.22
N LEU A 294 -39.75 -10.95 -21.34
CA LEU A 294 -39.83 -9.52 -21.05
C LEU A 294 -39.48 -9.20 -19.60
N PHE A 295 -39.89 -10.07 -18.65
CA PHE A 295 -39.52 -9.92 -17.25
C PHE A 295 -37.99 -9.96 -17.07
N PHE A 296 -37.33 -10.96 -17.64
CA PHE A 296 -35.88 -11.15 -17.51
C PHE A 296 -35.10 -10.08 -18.26
N VAL A 297 -35.55 -9.66 -19.44
CA VAL A 297 -34.94 -8.56 -20.21
C VAL A 297 -35.04 -7.25 -19.44
N LEU A 298 -36.21 -6.94 -18.88
CA LEU A 298 -36.40 -5.75 -18.05
C LEU A 298 -35.56 -5.82 -16.77
N TYR A 299 -35.53 -6.98 -16.11
CA TYR A 299 -34.70 -7.21 -14.93
C TYR A 299 -33.23 -6.98 -15.24
N VAL A 300 -32.68 -7.61 -16.28
CA VAL A 300 -31.27 -7.45 -16.67
C VAL A 300 -30.98 -6.01 -17.06
N LEU A 301 -31.91 -5.34 -17.76
CA LEU A 301 -31.73 -3.94 -18.13
C LEU A 301 -31.59 -3.04 -16.90
N LEU A 302 -32.48 -3.20 -15.93
CA LEU A 302 -32.45 -2.43 -14.69
C LEU A 302 -31.27 -2.83 -13.80
N ALA A 303 -31.07 -4.13 -13.56
CA ALA A 303 -30.03 -4.66 -12.69
C ALA A 303 -28.63 -4.30 -13.21
N VAL A 304 -28.34 -4.64 -14.47
CA VAL A 304 -27.00 -4.46 -15.04
C VAL A 304 -26.79 -3.02 -15.42
N TYR A 305 -27.58 -2.45 -16.33
CA TYR A 305 -27.25 -1.13 -16.86
C TYR A 305 -27.56 0.01 -15.91
N PHE A 306 -28.65 -0.07 -15.14
CA PHE A 306 -28.99 1.01 -14.21
C PHE A 306 -28.31 0.83 -12.84
N ILE A 307 -28.57 -0.28 -12.15
CA ILE A 307 -28.09 -0.48 -10.77
C ILE A 307 -26.56 -0.64 -10.74
N THR A 308 -25.92 -1.48 -11.56
CA THR A 308 -24.45 -1.59 -11.51
C THR A 308 -23.73 -0.30 -11.91
N SER A 309 -24.26 0.46 -12.88
CA SER A 309 -23.69 1.76 -13.25
C SER A 309 -23.83 2.79 -12.12
N LEU A 310 -24.96 2.78 -11.39
CA LEU A 310 -25.15 3.60 -10.20
C LEU A 310 -24.15 3.21 -9.10
N ILE A 311 -23.94 1.91 -8.85
CA ILE A 311 -22.93 1.43 -7.90
C ILE A 311 -21.55 1.97 -8.28
N LEU A 312 -21.16 1.79 -9.55
CA LEU A 312 -19.85 2.23 -10.03
C LEU A 312 -19.67 3.74 -9.89
N ALA A 313 -20.68 4.52 -10.26
CA ALA A 313 -20.65 5.98 -10.17
C ALA A 313 -20.47 6.45 -8.72
N ALA A 314 -21.22 5.88 -7.78
CA ALA A 314 -21.18 6.30 -6.39
C ALA A 314 -19.93 5.80 -5.66
N VAL A 315 -19.41 4.61 -6.01
CA VAL A 315 -18.08 4.13 -5.58
C VAL A 315 -16.98 5.05 -6.11
N TYR A 316 -17.05 5.45 -7.38
CA TYR A 316 -16.06 6.34 -8.01
C TYR A 316 -16.04 7.73 -7.36
N ASP A 317 -17.21 8.30 -7.07
CA ASP A 317 -17.29 9.61 -6.41
C ASP A 317 -16.71 9.57 -4.99
N SER A 318 -17.08 8.55 -4.21
CA SER A 318 -16.52 8.32 -2.87
C SER A 318 -15.01 8.08 -2.92
N PHE A 319 -14.53 7.29 -3.88
CA PHE A 319 -13.10 7.05 -4.10
C PHE A 319 -12.34 8.36 -4.41
N LYS A 320 -12.84 9.19 -5.34
CA LYS A 320 -12.25 10.49 -5.65
C LYS A 320 -12.18 11.39 -4.41
N GLY A 321 -13.24 11.43 -3.61
CA GLY A 321 -13.28 12.20 -2.37
C GLY A 321 -12.23 11.76 -1.35
N GLN A 322 -12.06 10.44 -1.17
CA GLN A 322 -11.03 9.89 -0.28
C GLN A 322 -9.61 10.07 -0.83
N LEU A 323 -9.43 9.96 -2.14
CA LEU A 323 -8.15 10.23 -2.80
C LEU A 323 -7.74 11.69 -2.65
N ALA A 324 -8.66 12.64 -2.86
CA ALA A 324 -8.41 14.07 -2.67
C ALA A 324 -7.99 14.38 -1.22
N LYS A 325 -8.63 13.74 -0.23
CA LYS A 325 -8.21 13.85 1.19
C LYS A 325 -6.77 13.35 1.39
N GLN A 326 -6.40 12.21 0.83
CA GLN A 326 -5.04 11.66 0.94
C GLN A 326 -3.99 12.57 0.28
N VAL A 327 -4.28 13.10 -0.91
CA VAL A 327 -3.40 14.06 -1.62
C VAL A 327 -3.25 15.33 -0.79
N SER A 328 -4.36 15.91 -0.30
CA SER A 328 -4.29 17.11 0.54
C SER A 328 -3.49 16.91 1.84
N GLN A 329 -3.51 15.71 2.43
CA GLN A 329 -2.68 15.38 3.59
C GLN A 329 -1.21 15.28 3.22
N ALA A 330 -0.88 14.68 2.07
CA ALA A 330 0.48 14.63 1.58
C ALA A 330 1.03 16.04 1.30
N ASP A 331 0.22 16.92 0.70
CA ASP A 331 0.60 18.31 0.44
C ASP A 331 0.82 19.11 1.74
N ARG A 332 -0.01 18.87 2.77
CA ARG A 332 0.18 19.47 4.10
C ARG A 332 1.50 19.05 4.74
N ILE A 333 1.84 17.76 4.66
CA ILE A 333 3.11 17.22 5.18
C ILE A 333 4.29 17.82 4.40
N LYS A 334 4.18 17.89 3.06
CA LYS A 334 5.18 18.56 2.20
C LYS A 334 5.38 20.02 2.62
N LYS A 335 4.29 20.78 2.78
CA LYS A 335 4.32 22.18 3.23
C LYS A 335 4.95 22.32 4.62
N SER A 336 4.60 21.46 5.58
CA SER A 336 5.18 21.48 6.94
C SER A 336 6.71 21.29 6.92
N MET A 337 7.21 20.39 6.06
CA MET A 337 8.65 20.20 5.87
C MET A 337 9.33 21.40 5.21
N LEU A 338 8.72 21.99 4.19
CA LEU A 338 9.25 23.17 3.51
C LEU A 338 9.31 24.38 4.44
N VAL A 339 8.28 24.60 5.26
CA VAL A 339 8.27 25.66 6.29
C VAL A 339 9.39 25.45 7.30
N LYS A 340 9.66 24.20 7.71
CA LYS A 340 10.80 23.91 8.59
C LYS A 340 12.14 24.14 7.90
N ALA A 341 12.27 23.79 6.62
CA ALA A 341 13.47 24.10 5.85
C ALA A 341 13.69 25.62 5.74
N PHE A 342 12.62 26.38 5.51
CA PHE A 342 12.63 27.84 5.47
C PHE A 342 13.08 28.45 6.81
N ASN A 343 12.45 28.04 7.92
CA ASN A 343 12.82 28.51 9.26
C ASN A 343 14.26 28.17 9.66
N LEU A 344 14.87 27.15 9.06
CA LEU A 344 16.29 26.83 9.28
C LEU A 344 17.25 27.77 8.53
N ILE A 345 16.78 28.37 7.43
CA ILE A 345 17.55 29.31 6.59
C ILE A 345 17.37 30.74 7.11
N ASP A 346 16.17 31.09 7.60
CA ASP A 346 15.87 32.38 8.21
C ASP A 346 16.54 32.50 9.60
N GLU A 347 17.81 32.90 9.60
CA GLU A 347 18.61 33.10 10.82
C GLU A 347 18.04 34.16 11.77
N TYR A 348 17.25 35.11 11.26
CA TYR A 348 16.79 36.28 12.02
C TYR A 348 15.30 36.24 12.35
N ASN A 349 14.57 35.18 11.98
CA ASN A 349 13.10 35.08 12.07
C ASN A 349 12.40 36.31 11.50
N VAL A 350 12.94 36.85 10.41
CA VAL A 350 12.37 38.03 9.74
C VAL A 350 11.19 37.67 8.83
N GLY A 351 10.95 36.38 8.62
CA GLY A 351 9.84 35.86 7.81
C GLY A 351 10.11 35.90 6.32
N TYR A 352 11.34 36.18 5.89
CA TYR A 352 11.74 36.19 4.49
C TYR A 352 13.17 35.67 4.27
N VAL A 353 13.45 35.15 3.07
CA VAL A 353 14.78 34.69 2.67
C VAL A 353 15.39 35.64 1.64
N ASN A 354 16.62 36.10 1.90
CA ASN A 354 17.37 36.96 0.98
C ASN A 354 17.89 36.19 -0.24
N LYS A 355 18.11 36.90 -1.35
CA LYS A 355 18.73 36.36 -2.58
C LYS A 355 20.00 35.53 -2.35
N ASP A 356 20.93 36.01 -1.53
CA ASP A 356 22.18 35.28 -1.24
C ASP A 356 21.94 33.98 -0.44
N GLN A 357 20.92 33.96 0.41
CA GLN A 357 20.54 32.77 1.17
C GLN A 357 19.87 31.74 0.26
N CYS A 358 19.00 32.19 -0.65
CA CYS A 358 18.35 31.33 -1.64
C CYS A 358 19.36 30.74 -2.64
N PHE A 359 20.31 31.55 -3.13
CA PHE A 359 21.39 31.08 -4.00
C PHE A 359 22.26 30.00 -3.33
N ARG A 360 22.58 30.16 -2.04
CA ARG A 360 23.31 29.15 -1.26
C ARG A 360 22.50 27.86 -1.08
N LEU A 361 21.19 27.96 -0.85
CA LEU A 361 20.30 26.80 -0.77
C LEU A 361 20.31 26.01 -2.07
N LEU A 362 20.10 26.67 -3.21
CA LEU A 362 20.09 26.05 -4.53
C LEU A 362 21.43 25.41 -4.87
N GLY A 363 22.54 26.07 -4.50
CA GLY A 363 23.89 25.51 -4.65
C GLY A 363 24.06 24.18 -3.90
N GLU A 364 23.59 24.09 -2.65
CA GLU A 364 23.62 22.84 -1.87
C GLU A 364 22.58 21.83 -2.36
N LEU A 365 21.41 22.26 -2.81
CA LEU A 365 20.37 21.39 -3.38
C LEU A 365 20.86 20.69 -4.66
N ASN A 366 21.69 21.37 -5.46
CA ASN A 366 22.30 20.80 -6.65
C ASN A 366 23.27 19.63 -6.34
N ARG A 367 23.67 19.44 -5.07
CA ARG A 367 24.45 18.28 -4.63
C ARG A 367 23.60 17.03 -4.44
N PHE A 368 22.29 17.20 -4.23
CA PHE A 368 21.34 16.10 -4.02
C PHE A 368 20.50 15.82 -5.26
N ARG A 369 20.20 16.84 -6.06
CA ARG A 369 19.44 16.73 -7.30
C ARG A 369 20.16 17.43 -8.44
N THR A 370 20.09 16.90 -9.64
CA THR A 370 20.58 17.58 -10.83
C THR A 370 19.61 18.70 -11.21
N LEU A 371 19.84 19.89 -10.65
CA LEU A 371 19.18 21.10 -11.09
C LEU A 371 20.01 21.74 -12.21
N PRO A 372 19.39 22.46 -13.16
CA PRO A 372 20.14 23.27 -14.12
C PRO A 372 21.13 24.15 -13.36
N LYS A 373 22.41 24.17 -13.77
CA LYS A 373 23.42 25.06 -13.18
C LYS A 373 23.14 26.47 -13.69
N ILE A 374 22.32 27.20 -12.95
CA ILE A 374 21.96 28.58 -13.25
C ILE A 374 23.17 29.47 -12.90
N LEU A 375 23.64 30.30 -13.82
CA LEU A 375 24.66 31.31 -13.51
C LEU A 375 24.09 32.31 -12.49
N LYS A 376 24.94 32.87 -11.62
CA LYS A 376 24.50 33.83 -10.57
C LYS A 376 23.71 35.02 -11.14
N GLU A 377 24.05 35.42 -12.36
CA GLU A 377 23.39 36.50 -13.12
C GLU A 377 22.02 36.08 -13.66
N GLU A 378 21.87 34.84 -14.13
CA GLU A 378 20.57 34.28 -14.57
C GLU A 378 19.63 34.01 -13.39
N PHE A 379 20.19 33.69 -12.22
CA PHE A 379 19.43 33.49 -11.00
C PHE A 379 18.79 34.79 -10.50
N GLU A 380 19.43 35.92 -10.76
CA GLU A 380 18.87 37.24 -10.41
C GLU A 380 17.55 37.50 -11.12
N TYR A 381 17.46 37.19 -12.41
CA TYR A 381 16.22 37.31 -13.18
C TYR A 381 15.14 36.32 -12.72
N ILE A 382 15.52 35.10 -12.34
CA ILE A 382 14.57 34.10 -11.81
C ILE A 382 14.04 34.52 -10.44
N PHE A 383 14.90 35.07 -9.59
CA PHE A 383 14.52 35.55 -8.27
C PHE A 383 13.63 36.80 -8.36
N GLU A 384 13.91 37.71 -9.31
CA GLU A 384 13.04 38.86 -9.60
C GLU A 384 11.66 38.45 -10.16
N GLU A 385 11.57 37.34 -10.87
CA GLU A 385 10.29 36.81 -11.38
C GLU A 385 9.51 36.01 -10.30
N LEU A 386 10.19 35.37 -9.35
CA LEU A 386 9.55 34.74 -8.19
C LEU A 386 9.08 35.77 -7.15
N ASP A 387 9.77 36.89 -7.05
CA ASP A 387 9.45 37.99 -6.15
C ASP A 387 8.30 38.84 -6.71
N ASP A 388 7.08 38.32 -6.56
CA ASP A 388 5.83 39.00 -6.92
C ASP A 388 5.71 40.42 -6.30
N THR A 389 6.44 40.69 -5.20
CA THR A 389 6.43 41.96 -4.44
C THR A 389 7.56 42.94 -4.77
N ARG A 390 8.59 42.51 -5.52
CA ARG A 390 9.80 43.28 -5.86
C ARG A 390 10.55 43.87 -4.66
N ASP A 391 10.47 43.26 -3.50
CA ASP A 391 11.15 43.69 -2.27
C ASP A 391 12.44 42.89 -1.98
N PHE A 392 12.83 42.00 -2.90
CA PHE A 392 13.92 41.03 -2.84
C PHE A 392 13.78 40.05 -1.66
N LYS A 393 12.54 39.76 -1.25
CA LYS A 393 12.20 38.97 -0.06
C LYS A 393 11.10 37.97 -0.36
N GLU A 394 11.40 36.69 -0.27
CA GLU A 394 10.39 35.63 -0.39
C GLU A 394 9.87 35.21 0.99
N ASN A 395 8.55 35.27 1.19
CA ASN A 395 7.82 34.87 2.41
C ASN A 395 7.33 33.42 2.39
#